data_AF-A0A7G3A1E7-F1
#
_entry.id   AF-A0A7G3A1E7-F1
#
_cell.length_a   1.000
_cell.length_b   1.000
_cell.length_c   1.000
_cell.angle_alpha   90.00
_cell.angle_beta   90.00
_cell.angle_gamma   90.00
#
_symmetry.space_group_name_H-M   'P 1'
#
loop_
_entity.id
_entity.type
_entity.pdbx_description
1 polymer ?
#
loop_
_entity_poly.entity_id
_entity_poly.type
_entity_poly.pdbx_seq_one_letter_code
_entity_poly.pdbx_strand_id
1 'polypeptide(L)'
;MRRTAIVGALGLAMAMIVATPAQAEGEAGLDCGGGLVGSVLQAVKGVRSGQASLDDLLPAFDGAATRCPGNAYALHYATVAHLTKAQNLSAAQAGADAIMSEIDKAFGFSQAFWVLEDRDRKYTVAQGDVPVDMSLSYNEQSDLRESVISALLDMQLRAGKTHPYLSSDTAPESCGDVALQDVSAAASWFNQNRRYGHVVLPFAERIASACPNAEAATSTPRLVRRSLANLQLSRASDIVEEDPDTARDLVEKVKAYRDSVLEPGETSNTSWSNHSVIILEGVEAKLPQPIVVPTETTDPLVSGGLVPAEDWFSPAADEAQVMESMGRTFDAYVSARGSPGFYSVLGKMFGATVHAPDRKAACNLIYRAASAYQQGKWRSAETADEAFPASTIAWLENWEPAPATDSQ
;
A
#
# COMPACT_ATOMS: atom_id res chain seq x y z
N MET A 1 -51.89 41.40 66.27
CA MET A 1 -51.47 42.80 66.01
C MET A 1 -50.12 42.76 65.30
N ARG A 2 -50.11 43.00 63.97
CA ARG A 2 -49.55 44.19 63.27
C ARG A 2 -48.00 44.24 63.29
N ARG A 3 -47.35 43.90 62.16
CA ARG A 3 -46.76 44.77 61.07
C ARG A 3 -45.25 44.96 61.33
N THR A 4 -44.30 44.89 60.39
CA THR A 4 -44.30 45.31 58.96
C THR A 4 -43.06 44.75 58.21
N ALA A 5 -43.16 44.67 56.87
CA ALA A 5 -42.12 44.37 55.86
C ALA A 5 -40.96 45.41 55.80
N ILE A 6 -39.84 45.21 55.08
CA ILE A 6 -39.59 45.50 53.63
C ILE A 6 -38.19 44.92 53.27
N VAL A 7 -38.06 43.98 52.33
CA VAL A 7 -37.53 44.09 50.93
C VAL A 7 -36.14 44.72 50.75
N GLY A 8 -35.26 43.96 50.07
CA GLY A 8 -34.03 44.44 49.45
C GLY A 8 -33.38 43.35 48.59
N ALA A 9 -33.93 43.11 47.39
CA ALA A 9 -33.39 42.22 46.37
C ALA A 9 -32.47 42.99 45.39
N LEU A 10 -31.32 42.40 45.08
CA LEU A 10 -30.46 42.61 43.91
C LEU A 10 -29.55 41.37 43.88
N GLY A 11 -29.58 40.45 42.93
CA GLY A 11 -29.85 40.59 41.50
C GLY A 11 -28.61 40.13 40.74
N LEU A 12 -28.18 38.88 40.94
CA LEU A 12 -27.14 38.26 40.12
C LEU A 12 -27.85 37.51 38.99
N ALA A 13 -27.89 38.16 37.82
CA ALA A 13 -28.37 37.53 36.60
C ALA A 13 -27.41 36.40 36.22
N MET A 14 -27.86 35.15 36.39
CA MET A 14 -27.30 34.03 35.65
C MET A 14 -27.64 34.23 34.17
N ALA A 15 -26.64 34.50 33.35
CA ALA A 15 -26.79 34.34 31.91
C ALA A 15 -26.82 32.83 31.61
N MET A 16 -28.03 32.27 31.55
CA MET A 16 -28.28 30.99 30.91
C MET A 16 -27.98 31.16 29.41
N ILE A 17 -26.91 30.54 28.93
CA ILE A 17 -26.71 30.35 27.49
C ILE A 17 -27.67 29.23 27.08
N VAL A 18 -28.88 29.62 26.71
CA VAL A 18 -29.85 28.73 26.07
C VAL A 18 -29.38 28.52 24.64
N ALA A 19 -29.02 27.28 24.31
CA ALA A 19 -28.86 26.85 22.93
C ALA A 19 -30.21 26.94 22.22
N THR A 20 -30.33 27.85 21.25
CA THR A 20 -31.45 27.89 20.30
C THR A 20 -31.02 27.24 18.98
N PRO A 21 -31.78 26.27 18.44
CA PRO A 21 -31.51 25.72 17.11
C PRO A 21 -32.24 26.49 16.00
N ALA A 22 -31.57 26.52 14.84
CA ALA A 22 -32.07 26.63 13.47
C ALA A 22 -32.48 27.99 12.84
N GLN A 23 -31.64 28.36 11.84
CA GLN A 23 -31.95 28.86 10.48
C GLN A 23 -32.51 30.27 10.23
N ALA A 24 -31.67 31.10 9.58
CA ALA A 24 -32.02 32.00 8.45
C ALA A 24 -30.68 32.50 7.84
N GLU A 25 -30.28 32.02 6.66
CA GLU A 25 -30.41 32.77 5.39
C GLU A 25 -29.98 34.24 5.48
N GLY A 26 -28.76 34.53 5.00
CA GLY A 26 -28.31 35.89 4.66
C GLY A 26 -27.68 36.71 5.78
N GLU A 27 -26.62 36.22 6.44
CA GLU A 27 -25.82 37.08 7.33
C GLU A 27 -24.84 37.94 6.53
N ALA A 28 -25.12 39.25 6.49
CA ALA A 28 -24.15 40.27 6.14
C ALA A 28 -22.93 40.15 7.07
N GLY A 29 -21.74 39.88 6.50
CA GLY A 29 -20.47 39.95 7.22
C GLY A 29 -19.97 38.64 7.83
N LEU A 30 -20.11 37.52 7.14
CA LEU A 30 -19.47 36.25 7.53
C LEU A 30 -17.93 36.41 7.46
N ASP A 31 -17.30 36.68 8.61
CA ASP A 31 -15.84 36.81 8.70
C ASP A 31 -15.19 35.42 8.62
N CYS A 32 -14.79 35.03 7.42
CA CYS A 32 -13.97 33.83 7.19
C CYS A 32 -12.45 34.12 7.24
N GLY A 33 -12.05 35.29 7.75
CA GLY A 33 -10.68 35.76 7.88
C GLY A 33 -10.15 35.66 9.32
N GLY A 34 -9.48 36.71 9.77
CA GLY A 34 -8.73 36.73 11.03
C GLY A 34 -9.58 36.53 12.29
N GLY A 35 -10.83 37.01 12.32
CA GLY A 35 -11.70 36.86 13.49
C GLY A 35 -12.15 35.43 13.71
N LEU A 36 -12.45 34.68 12.63
CA LEU A 36 -12.69 33.23 12.73
C LEU A 36 -11.48 32.49 13.28
N VAL A 37 -10.28 32.78 12.74
CA VAL A 37 -9.04 32.14 13.19
C VAL A 37 -8.80 32.44 14.67
N GLY A 38 -9.01 33.67 15.12
CA GLY A 38 -8.92 34.04 16.54
C GLY A 38 -9.88 33.25 17.43
N SER A 39 -11.14 33.09 17.00
CA SER A 39 -12.16 32.32 17.73
C SER A 39 -11.80 30.83 17.83
N VAL A 40 -11.36 30.22 16.72
CA VAL A 40 -10.90 28.82 16.67
C VAL A 40 -9.71 28.61 17.61
N LEU A 41 -8.71 29.50 17.58
CA LEU A 41 -7.54 29.42 18.45
C LEU A 41 -7.91 29.56 19.94
N GLN A 42 -8.88 30.40 20.27
CA GLN A 42 -9.38 30.53 21.63
C GLN A 42 -10.07 29.24 22.10
N ALA A 43 -10.87 28.60 21.24
CA ALA A 43 -11.48 27.30 21.54
C ALA A 43 -10.41 26.21 21.76
N VAL A 44 -9.41 26.11 20.88
CA VAL A 44 -8.27 25.18 21.04
C VAL A 44 -7.54 25.41 22.37
N LYS A 45 -7.28 26.68 22.72
CA LYS A 45 -6.63 27.04 24.00
C LYS A 45 -7.48 26.61 25.20
N GLY A 46 -8.80 26.81 25.13
CA GLY A 46 -9.74 26.39 26.18
C GLY A 46 -9.75 24.88 26.42
N VAL A 47 -9.69 24.07 25.36
CA VAL A 47 -9.55 22.60 25.47
C VAL A 47 -8.19 22.25 26.09
N ARG A 48 -7.09 22.81 25.58
CA ARG A 48 -5.73 22.50 26.06
C ARG A 48 -5.51 22.87 27.53
N SER A 49 -6.15 23.93 28.00
CA SER A 49 -6.05 24.38 29.40
C SER A 49 -7.02 23.66 30.35
N GLY A 50 -7.88 22.78 29.84
CA GLY A 50 -8.94 22.13 30.61
C GLY A 50 -10.07 23.07 31.04
N GLN A 51 -10.14 24.27 30.48
CA GLN A 51 -11.20 25.25 30.76
C GLN A 51 -12.52 24.90 30.07
N ALA A 52 -12.48 24.11 29.00
CA ALA A 52 -13.66 23.63 28.28
C ALA A 52 -13.48 22.17 27.87
N SER A 53 -14.58 21.41 27.86
CA SER A 53 -14.58 20.05 27.29
C SER A 53 -14.47 20.12 25.77
N LEU A 54 -13.77 19.17 25.16
CA LEU A 54 -13.74 19.01 23.71
C LEU A 54 -15.15 18.81 23.16
N ASP A 55 -15.99 18.04 23.85
CA ASP A 55 -17.35 17.72 23.42
C ASP A 55 -18.25 18.95 23.31
N ASP A 56 -18.06 19.92 24.21
CA ASP A 56 -18.82 21.17 24.21
C ASP A 56 -18.41 22.09 23.04
N LEU A 57 -17.19 21.92 22.51
CA LEU A 57 -16.61 22.78 21.48
C LEU A 57 -16.59 22.15 20.08
N LEU A 58 -16.85 20.84 19.94
CA LEU A 58 -16.99 20.18 18.64
C LEU A 58 -17.95 20.92 17.69
N PRO A 59 -19.18 21.33 18.11
CA PRO A 59 -20.08 22.06 17.22
C PRO A 59 -19.52 23.41 16.72
N ALA A 60 -18.63 24.04 17.49
CA ALA A 60 -18.00 25.29 17.09
C ALA A 60 -16.94 25.07 15.99
N PHE A 61 -16.16 23.99 16.10
CA PHE A 61 -15.21 23.58 15.05
C PHE A 61 -15.94 23.18 13.77
N ASP A 62 -17.00 22.36 13.88
CA ASP A 62 -17.83 21.94 12.74
C ASP A 62 -18.49 23.13 12.06
N GLY A 63 -19.07 24.03 12.86
CA GLY A 63 -19.71 25.25 12.38
C GLY A 63 -18.71 26.20 11.72
N ALA A 64 -17.46 26.27 12.18
CA ALA A 64 -16.40 27.04 11.53
C ALA A 64 -16.03 26.46 10.16
N ALA A 65 -15.76 25.15 10.11
CA ALA A 65 -15.38 24.45 8.89
C ALA A 65 -16.49 24.47 7.83
N THR A 66 -17.74 24.26 8.25
CA THR A 66 -18.91 24.23 7.35
C THR A 66 -19.25 25.61 6.80
N ARG A 67 -19.18 26.66 7.64
CA ARG A 67 -19.49 28.03 7.20
C ARG A 67 -18.38 28.66 6.36
N CYS A 68 -17.13 28.26 6.59
CA CYS A 68 -15.96 28.77 5.88
C CYS A 68 -15.13 27.61 5.29
N PRO A 69 -15.66 26.89 4.27
CA PRO A 69 -15.00 25.70 3.70
C PRO A 69 -13.71 26.03 2.95
N GLY A 70 -13.43 27.31 2.66
CA GLY A 70 -12.15 27.78 2.12
C GLY A 70 -11.11 28.18 3.18
N ASN A 71 -11.43 28.07 4.48
CA ASN A 71 -10.54 28.48 5.55
C ASN A 71 -9.71 27.29 6.07
N ALA A 72 -8.41 27.29 5.75
CA ALA A 72 -7.46 26.24 6.11
C ALA A 72 -7.39 25.96 7.62
N TYR A 73 -7.47 27.00 8.46
CA TYR A 73 -7.45 26.88 9.93
C TYR A 73 -8.69 26.16 10.47
N ALA A 74 -9.87 26.51 9.96
CA ALA A 74 -11.13 25.89 10.38
C ALA A 74 -11.14 24.39 10.05
N LEU A 75 -10.75 24.02 8.82
CA LEU A 75 -10.67 22.62 8.40
C LEU A 75 -9.60 21.84 9.18
N HIS A 76 -8.42 22.43 9.38
CA HIS A 76 -7.33 21.79 10.13
C HIS A 76 -7.76 21.50 11.57
N TYR A 77 -8.30 22.48 12.29
CA TYR A 77 -8.66 22.27 13.70
C TYR A 77 -9.94 21.45 13.88
N ALA A 78 -10.87 21.43 12.92
CA ALA A 78 -11.97 20.47 12.92
C ALA A 78 -11.45 19.02 12.77
N THR A 79 -10.47 18.82 11.88
CA THR A 79 -9.77 17.53 11.74
C THR A 79 -9.10 17.12 13.06
N VAL A 80 -8.34 18.02 13.70
CA VAL A 80 -7.69 17.76 14.99
C VAL A 80 -8.70 17.39 16.07
N ALA A 81 -9.81 18.14 16.15
CA ALA A 81 -10.83 17.93 17.18
C ALA A 81 -11.48 16.55 17.07
N HIS A 82 -11.92 16.16 15.87
CA HIS A 82 -12.52 14.84 15.65
C HIS A 82 -11.54 13.68 15.81
N LEU A 83 -10.29 13.82 15.34
CA LEU A 83 -9.28 12.79 15.55
C LEU A 83 -8.97 12.61 17.04
N THR A 84 -8.88 13.71 17.79
CA THR A 84 -8.71 13.69 19.25
C THR A 84 -9.91 13.02 19.92
N LYS A 85 -11.14 13.29 19.47
CA LYS A 85 -12.34 12.62 19.97
C LYS A 85 -12.31 11.12 19.70
N ALA A 86 -11.92 10.69 18.50
CA ALA A 86 -11.75 9.29 18.15
C ALA A 86 -10.72 8.59 19.04
N GLN A 87 -9.59 9.25 19.34
CA GLN A 87 -8.57 8.74 20.26
C GLN A 87 -9.11 8.59 21.69
N ASN A 88 -9.87 9.59 22.19
CA ASN A 88 -10.51 9.52 23.50
C ASN A 88 -11.53 8.37 23.57
N LEU A 89 -12.32 8.17 22.52
CA LEU A 89 -13.27 7.06 22.41
C LEU A 89 -12.54 5.70 22.39
N SER A 90 -11.43 5.60 21.66
CA SER A 90 -10.57 4.41 21.65
C SER A 90 -9.98 4.10 23.03
N ALA A 91 -9.44 5.11 23.72
CA ALA A 91 -8.93 4.97 25.09
C ALA A 91 -10.03 4.56 26.09
N ALA A 92 -11.26 5.03 25.88
CA ALA A 92 -12.43 4.65 26.65
C ALA A 92 -13.05 3.30 26.22
N GLN A 93 -12.43 2.60 25.26
CA GLN A 93 -12.92 1.32 24.72
C GLN A 93 -14.36 1.39 24.16
N ALA A 94 -14.70 2.52 23.55
CA ALA A 94 -15.99 2.67 22.88
C ALA A 94 -16.11 1.74 21.66
N GLY A 95 -17.34 1.55 21.17
CA GLY A 95 -17.61 0.73 19.99
C GLY A 95 -16.95 1.26 18.73
N ALA A 96 -16.53 0.34 17.84
CA ALA A 96 -15.85 0.65 16.59
C ALA A 96 -16.62 1.65 15.70
N ASP A 97 -17.95 1.57 15.67
CA ASP A 97 -18.78 2.49 14.87
C ASP A 97 -18.69 3.94 15.37
N ALA A 98 -18.62 4.15 16.68
CA ALA A 98 -18.50 5.49 17.27
C ALA A 98 -17.10 6.08 16.99
N ILE A 99 -16.06 5.25 17.08
CA ILE A 99 -14.69 5.66 16.75
C ILE A 99 -14.58 5.99 15.26
N MET A 100 -15.08 5.09 14.39
CA MET A 100 -15.05 5.28 12.94
C MET A 100 -15.79 6.54 12.52
N SER A 101 -16.97 6.82 13.10
CA SER A 101 -17.75 8.00 12.76
C SER A 101 -16.99 9.31 13.00
N GLU A 102 -16.11 9.36 13.99
CA GLU A 102 -15.29 10.55 14.26
C GLU A 102 -14.06 10.60 13.33
N ILE A 103 -13.48 9.45 12.99
CA ILE A 103 -12.40 9.36 12.00
C ILE A 103 -12.92 9.76 10.61
N ASP A 104 -14.13 9.37 10.22
CA ASP A 104 -14.75 9.75 8.94
C ASP A 104 -14.92 11.27 8.81
N LYS A 105 -15.36 11.93 9.89
CA LYS A 105 -15.46 13.40 9.94
C LYS A 105 -14.08 14.05 9.85
N ALA A 106 -13.11 13.55 10.62
CA ALA A 106 -11.73 14.03 10.56
C ALA A 106 -11.16 13.89 9.15
N PHE A 107 -11.37 12.73 8.51
CA PHE A 107 -10.95 12.48 7.13
C PHE A 107 -11.62 13.43 6.15
N GLY A 108 -12.94 13.67 6.28
CA GLY A 108 -13.68 14.60 5.42
C GLY A 108 -13.11 16.02 5.46
N PHE A 109 -12.86 16.56 6.65
CA PHE A 109 -12.25 17.89 6.80
C PHE A 109 -10.79 17.92 6.35
N SER A 110 -10.02 16.86 6.62
CA SER A 110 -8.63 16.72 6.15
C SER A 110 -8.58 16.70 4.63
N GLN A 111 -9.47 15.96 3.98
CA GLN A 111 -9.54 15.89 2.53
C GLN A 111 -9.90 17.25 1.92
N ALA A 112 -10.88 17.96 2.51
CA ALA A 112 -11.22 19.31 2.08
C ALA A 112 -10.03 20.28 2.22
N PHE A 113 -9.26 20.17 3.31
CA PHE A 113 -8.07 20.99 3.54
C PHE A 113 -7.03 20.82 2.43
N TRP A 114 -6.72 19.57 2.06
CA TRP A 114 -5.68 19.27 1.08
C TRP A 114 -6.04 19.62 -0.37
N VAL A 115 -7.33 19.89 -0.65
CA VAL A 115 -7.81 20.35 -1.96
C VAL A 115 -7.71 21.88 -2.10
N LEU A 116 -7.50 22.63 -1.01
CA LEU A 116 -7.38 24.09 -1.07
C LEU A 116 -6.09 24.53 -1.77
N GLU A 117 -6.21 25.38 -2.79
CA GLU A 117 -5.08 26.01 -3.49
C GLU A 117 -4.25 26.90 -2.55
N ASP A 118 -4.92 27.68 -1.69
CA ASP A 118 -4.31 28.62 -0.74
C ASP A 118 -4.16 28.02 0.68
N ARG A 119 -3.94 26.71 0.82
CA ARG A 119 -3.87 26.06 2.14
C ARG A 119 -2.80 26.64 3.07
N ASP A 120 -1.70 27.14 2.50
CA ASP A 120 -0.57 27.74 3.23
C ASP A 120 -0.74 29.25 3.49
N ARG A 121 -1.94 29.79 3.25
CA ARG A 121 -2.28 31.20 3.48
C ARG A 121 -2.05 31.60 4.94
N LYS A 122 -1.47 32.78 5.12
CA LYS A 122 -1.37 33.47 6.42
C LYS A 122 -2.63 34.25 6.73
N TYR A 123 -3.04 34.25 7.99
CA TYR A 123 -4.17 35.01 8.50
C TYR A 123 -3.69 35.97 9.58
N THR A 124 -4.02 37.26 9.44
CA THR A 124 -3.75 38.25 10.47
C THR A 124 -4.83 38.18 11.54
N VAL A 125 -4.44 37.90 12.79
CA VAL A 125 -5.33 37.74 13.95
C VAL A 125 -5.03 38.83 14.96
N ALA A 126 -6.06 39.49 15.49
CA ALA A 126 -5.88 40.44 16.59
C ALA A 126 -5.63 39.68 17.91
N GLN A 127 -4.46 39.88 18.52
CA GLN A 127 -4.17 39.43 19.88
C GLN A 127 -4.01 40.65 20.79
N GLY A 128 -5.13 41.09 21.39
CA GLY A 128 -5.18 42.40 22.06
C GLY A 128 -5.05 43.54 21.04
N ASP A 129 -4.17 44.50 21.30
CA ASP A 129 -3.94 45.65 20.40
C ASP A 129 -2.94 45.36 19.26
N VAL A 130 -2.36 44.16 19.20
CA VAL A 130 -1.32 43.80 18.22
C VAL A 130 -1.86 42.79 17.20
N PRO A 131 -1.82 43.09 15.89
CA PRO A 131 -2.08 42.11 14.85
C PRO A 131 -0.91 41.13 14.73
N VAL A 132 -1.20 39.82 14.73
CA VAL A 132 -0.23 38.74 14.59
C VAL A 132 -0.58 37.90 13.37
N ASP A 133 0.38 37.68 12.47
CA ASP A 133 0.21 36.78 11.34
C ASP A 133 0.39 35.32 11.78
N MET A 134 -0.62 34.52 11.50
CA MET A 134 -0.70 33.11 11.86
C MET A 134 -0.71 32.25 10.59
N SER A 135 0.09 31.19 10.56
CA SER A 135 0.15 30.20 9.48
C SER A 135 0.31 28.79 10.05
N LEU A 136 -0.37 27.80 9.45
CA LEU A 136 -0.17 26.39 9.81
C LEU A 136 1.18 25.93 9.26
N SER A 137 2.03 25.32 10.09
CA SER A 137 3.30 24.80 9.58
C SER A 137 3.07 23.56 8.72
N TYR A 138 3.91 23.36 7.70
CA TYR A 138 3.82 22.16 6.84
C TYR A 138 3.88 20.86 7.65
N ASN A 139 4.74 20.81 8.67
CA ASN A 139 4.88 19.63 9.53
C ASN A 139 3.59 19.32 10.28
N GLU A 140 2.91 20.32 10.87
CA GLU A 140 1.62 20.10 11.55
C GLU A 140 0.55 19.58 10.59
N GLN A 141 0.52 20.08 9.35
CA GLN A 141 -0.41 19.62 8.32
C GLN A 141 -0.12 18.16 7.92
N SER A 142 1.16 17.85 7.71
CA SER A 142 1.72 16.54 7.34
C SER A 142 1.43 15.48 8.41
N ASP A 143 1.82 15.76 9.67
CA ASP A 143 1.65 14.85 10.81
C ASP A 143 0.17 14.54 11.08
N LEU A 144 -0.70 15.54 10.90
CA LEU A 144 -2.14 15.36 11.04
C LEU A 144 -2.70 14.44 9.95
N ARG A 145 -2.28 14.62 8.69
CA ARG A 145 -2.71 13.73 7.60
C ARG A 145 -2.22 12.30 7.83
N GLU A 146 -0.97 12.13 8.24
CA GLU A 146 -0.42 10.83 8.60
C GLU A 146 -1.23 10.15 9.71
N SER A 147 -1.59 10.90 10.75
CA SER A 147 -2.37 10.38 11.87
C SER A 147 -3.79 9.96 11.44
N VAL A 148 -4.43 10.71 10.53
CA VAL A 148 -5.74 10.34 9.98
C VAL A 148 -5.66 9.06 9.15
N ILE A 149 -4.70 8.95 8.21
CA ILE A 149 -4.55 7.75 7.39
C ILE A 149 -4.19 6.54 8.25
N SER A 150 -3.31 6.71 9.23
CA SER A 150 -2.96 5.65 10.18
C SER A 150 -4.16 5.18 10.99
N ALA A 151 -5.03 6.10 11.44
CA ALA A 151 -6.25 5.75 12.15
C ALA A 151 -7.23 4.95 11.27
N LEU A 152 -7.37 5.30 9.99
CA LEU A 152 -8.17 4.54 9.04
C LEU A 152 -7.61 3.11 8.84
N LEU A 153 -6.29 2.99 8.67
CA LEU A 153 -5.62 1.68 8.52
C LEU A 153 -5.76 0.83 9.79
N ASP A 154 -5.65 1.44 10.97
CA ASP A 154 -5.86 0.76 12.25
C ASP A 154 -7.30 0.25 12.40
N MET A 155 -8.30 1.03 11.97
CA MET A 155 -9.70 0.61 12.00
C MET A 155 -9.99 -0.54 11.03
N GLN A 156 -9.39 -0.50 9.83
CA GLN A 156 -9.46 -1.61 8.89
C GLN A 156 -8.87 -2.88 9.50
N LEU A 157 -7.68 -2.79 10.08
CA LEU A 157 -6.98 -3.95 10.64
C LEU A 157 -7.66 -4.52 11.89
N ARG A 158 -7.99 -3.67 12.86
CA ARG A 158 -8.40 -4.10 14.22
C ARG A 158 -9.90 -4.30 14.35
N ALA A 159 -10.70 -3.53 13.58
CA ALA A 159 -12.15 -3.54 13.66
C ALA A 159 -12.83 -4.03 12.37
N GLY A 160 -12.07 -4.35 11.32
CA GLY A 160 -12.63 -4.75 10.02
C GLY A 160 -13.44 -3.64 9.34
N LYS A 161 -13.22 -2.37 9.74
CA LYS A 161 -13.94 -1.21 9.21
C LYS A 161 -13.09 -0.53 8.15
N THR A 162 -13.36 -0.88 6.89
CA THR A 162 -12.64 -0.32 5.75
C THR A 162 -13.32 0.96 5.26
N HIS A 163 -12.59 2.07 5.28
CA HIS A 163 -13.06 3.32 4.69
C HIS A 163 -12.97 3.26 3.16
N PRO A 164 -13.97 3.76 2.41
CA PRO A 164 -13.98 3.72 0.95
C PRO A 164 -12.73 4.33 0.30
N TYR A 165 -12.10 5.31 0.95
CA TYR A 165 -10.86 5.90 0.46
C TYR A 165 -9.69 4.92 0.40
N LEU A 166 -9.60 3.98 1.35
CA LEU A 166 -8.51 2.99 1.41
C LEU A 166 -8.68 1.88 0.37
N SER A 167 -9.94 1.50 0.09
CA SER A 167 -10.29 0.37 -0.78
C SER A 167 -10.83 0.77 -2.16
N SER A 168 -10.79 2.05 -2.51
CA SER A 168 -11.24 2.49 -3.84
C SER A 168 -10.35 1.90 -4.92
N ASP A 169 -10.95 1.43 -6.02
CA ASP A 169 -10.20 0.96 -7.20
C ASP A 169 -9.72 2.11 -8.09
N THR A 170 -10.19 3.34 -7.84
CA THR A 170 -9.89 4.50 -8.68
C THR A 170 -8.62 5.19 -8.19
N ALA A 171 -7.63 5.33 -9.06
CA ALA A 171 -6.43 6.11 -8.80
C ALA A 171 -6.75 7.62 -8.71
N PRO A 172 -5.98 8.41 -7.95
CA PRO A 172 -6.07 9.86 -8.00
C PRO A 172 -5.85 10.38 -9.42
N GLU A 173 -6.55 11.45 -9.81
CA GLU A 173 -6.40 12.05 -11.15
C GLU A 173 -5.04 12.73 -11.35
N SER A 174 -4.38 13.17 -10.28
CA SER A 174 -3.10 13.86 -10.33
C SER A 174 -2.22 13.54 -9.12
N CYS A 175 -0.90 13.70 -9.29
CA CYS A 175 0.08 13.58 -8.23
C CYS A 175 0.22 14.91 -7.48
N GLY A 176 -0.73 15.20 -6.58
CA GLY A 176 -0.65 16.35 -5.67
C GLY A 176 0.15 16.06 -4.41
N ASP A 177 0.43 17.09 -3.62
CA ASP A 177 1.21 16.96 -2.36
C ASP A 177 0.58 16.00 -1.35
N VAL A 178 -0.75 15.85 -1.38
CA VAL A 178 -1.47 14.86 -0.56
C VAL A 178 -1.04 13.42 -0.84
N ALA A 179 -0.63 13.11 -2.08
CA ALA A 179 -0.17 11.77 -2.43
C ALA A 179 1.12 11.40 -1.68
N LEU A 180 2.03 12.36 -1.48
CA LEU A 180 3.24 12.13 -0.70
C LEU A 180 2.89 11.83 0.75
N GLN A 181 1.93 12.56 1.30
CA GLN A 181 1.48 12.35 2.68
C GLN A 181 0.84 10.99 2.87
N ASP A 182 -0.02 10.58 1.94
CA ASP A 182 -0.75 9.32 2.06
C ASP A 182 0.16 8.10 1.88
N VAL A 183 1.10 8.14 0.93
CA VAL A 183 2.08 7.06 0.75
C VAL A 183 3.08 7.02 1.91
N SER A 184 3.50 8.18 2.44
CA SER A 184 4.40 8.22 3.61
C SER A 184 3.71 7.73 4.88
N ALA A 185 2.42 8.04 5.06
CA ALA A 185 1.61 7.54 6.16
C ALA A 185 1.44 6.02 6.09
N ALA A 186 1.17 5.50 4.89
CA ALA A 186 1.14 4.07 4.62
C ALA A 186 2.48 3.39 4.99
N ALA A 187 3.61 3.98 4.59
CA ALA A 187 4.94 3.47 4.93
C ALA A 187 5.23 3.52 6.44
N SER A 188 4.89 4.62 7.10
CA SER A 188 5.06 4.80 8.55
C SER A 188 4.24 3.78 9.34
N TRP A 189 2.96 3.61 8.98
CA TRP A 189 2.07 2.62 9.60
C TRP A 189 2.58 1.20 9.37
N PHE A 190 3.06 0.88 8.16
CA PHE A 190 3.65 -0.43 7.84
C PHE A 190 4.85 -0.75 8.73
N ASN A 191 5.75 0.20 8.97
CA ASN A 191 6.93 -0.02 9.80
C ASN A 191 6.57 -0.46 11.23
N GLN A 192 5.41 -0.03 11.73
CA GLN A 192 4.86 -0.43 13.04
C GLN A 192 4.05 -1.73 12.98
N ASN A 193 3.59 -2.13 11.78
CA ASN A 193 2.64 -3.23 11.55
C ASN A 193 3.13 -4.20 10.45
N ARG A 194 4.44 -4.51 10.41
CA ARG A 194 5.15 -5.18 9.30
C ARG A 194 4.47 -6.43 8.71
N ARG A 195 3.72 -7.19 9.53
CA ARG A 195 2.99 -8.39 9.06
C ARG A 195 1.83 -8.09 8.11
N TYR A 196 1.32 -6.86 8.11
CA TYR A 196 0.11 -6.46 7.38
C TYR A 196 0.40 -5.65 6.11
N GLY A 197 1.56 -5.88 5.48
CA GLY A 197 1.93 -5.20 4.22
C GLY A 197 0.91 -5.37 3.10
N HIS A 198 0.24 -6.52 3.04
CA HIS A 198 -0.82 -6.80 2.05
C HIS A 198 -2.04 -5.86 2.17
N VAL A 199 -2.25 -5.24 3.33
CA VAL A 199 -3.35 -4.28 3.55
C VAL A 199 -3.02 -2.91 2.98
N VAL A 200 -1.76 -2.49 3.11
CA VAL A 200 -1.34 -1.11 2.87
C VAL A 200 -0.69 -0.90 1.50
N LEU A 201 -0.03 -1.92 0.94
CA LEU A 201 0.63 -1.82 -0.37
C LEU A 201 -0.33 -1.48 -1.51
N PRO A 202 -1.49 -2.15 -1.67
CA PRO A 202 -2.43 -1.82 -2.74
C PRO A 202 -2.88 -0.36 -2.67
N PHE A 203 -3.12 0.16 -1.46
CA PHE A 203 -3.44 1.56 -1.24
C PHE A 203 -2.30 2.48 -1.70
N ALA A 204 -1.07 2.23 -1.26
CA ALA A 204 0.09 3.05 -1.62
C ALA A 204 0.41 3.01 -3.13
N GLU A 205 0.32 1.83 -3.75
CA GLU A 205 0.53 1.64 -5.19
C GLU A 205 -0.49 2.42 -6.01
N ARG A 206 -1.77 2.39 -5.61
CA ARG A 206 -2.84 3.14 -6.27
C ARG A 206 -2.65 4.65 -6.14
N ILE A 207 -2.27 5.15 -4.97
CA ILE A 207 -2.01 6.59 -4.81
C ILE A 207 -0.80 7.01 -5.67
N ALA A 208 0.26 6.21 -5.68
CA ALA A 208 1.46 6.49 -6.45
C ALA A 208 1.28 6.34 -7.97
N SER A 209 0.25 5.62 -8.46
CA SER A 209 0.06 5.42 -9.90
C SER A 209 -0.24 6.72 -10.65
N ALA A 210 -0.73 7.75 -9.95
CA ALA A 210 -0.92 9.09 -10.50
C ALA A 210 0.40 9.88 -10.69
N CYS A 211 1.51 9.39 -10.14
CA CYS A 211 2.80 10.08 -10.10
C CYS A 211 3.76 9.59 -11.21
N PRO A 212 4.23 10.47 -12.11
CA PRO A 212 5.23 10.09 -13.11
C PRO A 212 6.58 9.69 -12.47
N ASN A 213 7.33 8.81 -13.14
CA ASN A 213 8.62 8.30 -12.64
C ASN A 213 9.80 9.26 -12.90
N ALA A 214 9.71 10.13 -13.90
CA ALA A 214 10.84 10.92 -14.39
C ALA A 214 10.63 12.42 -14.13
N GLU A 215 10.97 12.86 -12.92
CA GLU A 215 10.99 14.28 -12.56
C GLU A 215 12.22 14.63 -11.70
N ALA A 216 12.45 15.94 -11.48
CA ALA A 216 13.53 16.46 -10.66
C ALA A 216 13.54 15.82 -9.26
N ALA A 217 14.72 15.67 -8.64
CA ALA A 217 14.91 14.96 -7.37
C ALA A 217 14.02 15.43 -6.20
N THR A 218 13.59 16.70 -6.21
CA THR A 218 12.76 17.32 -5.17
C THR A 218 11.28 17.42 -5.55
N SER A 219 10.88 16.91 -6.72
CA SER A 219 9.49 16.94 -7.15
C SER A 219 8.63 16.00 -6.31
N THR A 220 7.37 16.38 -6.05
CA THR A 220 6.39 15.56 -5.33
C THR A 220 6.28 14.15 -5.94
N PRO A 221 6.17 13.96 -7.27
CA PRO A 221 6.15 12.64 -7.88
C PRO A 221 7.34 11.74 -7.52
N ARG A 222 8.55 12.29 -7.54
CA ARG A 222 9.76 11.53 -7.21
C ARG A 222 9.80 11.13 -5.74
N LEU A 223 9.37 12.01 -4.84
CA LEU A 223 9.27 11.70 -3.41
C LEU A 223 8.21 10.63 -3.11
N VAL A 224 7.06 10.67 -3.80
CA VAL A 224 6.02 9.64 -3.69
C VAL A 224 6.56 8.28 -4.11
N ARG A 225 7.20 8.21 -5.29
CA ARG A 225 7.78 6.97 -5.83
C ARG A 225 8.89 6.43 -4.94
N ARG A 226 9.73 7.30 -4.38
CA ARG A 226 10.73 6.93 -3.37
C ARG A 226 10.09 6.27 -2.15
N SER A 227 9.03 6.87 -1.62
CA SER A 227 8.35 6.38 -0.43
C SER A 227 7.68 5.01 -0.69
N LEU A 228 7.05 4.84 -1.87
CA LEU A 228 6.51 3.56 -2.31
C LEU A 228 7.61 2.49 -2.46
N ALA A 229 8.71 2.80 -3.14
CA ALA A 229 9.79 1.83 -3.36
C ALA A 229 10.40 1.35 -2.05
N ASN A 230 10.55 2.23 -1.06
CA ASN A 230 10.98 1.85 0.28
C ASN A 230 9.98 0.90 0.95
N LEU A 231 8.67 1.18 0.87
CA LEU A 231 7.63 0.31 1.41
C LEU A 231 7.64 -1.08 0.74
N GLN A 232 7.72 -1.13 -0.60
CA GLN A 232 7.79 -2.37 -1.37
C GLN A 232 9.03 -3.18 -0.98
N LEU A 233 10.19 -2.54 -0.87
CA LEU A 233 11.44 -3.18 -0.48
C LEU A 233 11.38 -3.73 0.95
N SER A 234 10.84 -2.96 1.90
CA SER A 234 10.66 -3.41 3.28
C SER A 234 9.70 -4.60 3.37
N ARG A 235 8.61 -4.60 2.59
CA ARG A 235 7.71 -5.76 2.51
C ARG A 235 8.39 -6.97 1.89
N ALA A 236 9.09 -6.81 0.77
CA ALA A 236 9.82 -7.91 0.13
C ALA A 236 10.79 -8.55 1.12
N SER A 237 11.51 -7.73 1.89
CA SER A 237 12.41 -8.19 2.96
C SER A 237 11.70 -8.98 4.06
N ASP A 238 10.47 -8.62 4.42
CA ASP A 238 9.71 -9.31 5.46
C ASP A 238 9.14 -10.66 5.00
N ILE A 239 8.91 -10.85 3.71
CA ILE A 239 8.24 -12.06 3.19
C ILE A 239 9.14 -12.96 2.34
N VAL A 240 10.37 -12.57 2.05
CA VAL A 240 11.24 -13.32 1.12
C VAL A 240 11.39 -14.82 1.45
N GLU A 241 11.30 -15.19 2.73
CA GLU A 241 11.35 -16.59 3.17
C GLU A 241 9.97 -17.27 3.17
N GLU A 242 8.88 -16.52 3.39
CA GLU A 242 7.52 -17.05 3.51
C GLU A 242 6.78 -17.11 2.15
N ASP A 243 7.01 -16.13 1.29
CA ASP A 243 6.39 -15.92 -0.01
C ASP A 243 7.42 -15.32 -1.00
N PRO A 244 8.32 -16.15 -1.54
CA PRO A 244 9.41 -15.70 -2.41
C PRO A 244 8.92 -15.15 -3.76
N ASP A 245 7.74 -15.57 -4.23
CA ASP A 245 7.21 -15.13 -5.52
C ASP A 245 6.68 -13.69 -5.41
N THR A 246 5.87 -13.38 -4.40
CA THR A 246 5.47 -11.99 -4.14
C THR A 246 6.68 -11.10 -3.82
N ALA A 247 7.68 -11.62 -3.10
CA ALA A 247 8.92 -10.88 -2.85
C ALA A 247 9.67 -10.54 -4.15
N ARG A 248 9.71 -11.47 -5.12
CA ARG A 248 10.34 -11.25 -6.44
C ARG A 248 9.63 -10.15 -7.20
N ASP A 249 8.30 -10.19 -7.30
CA ASP A 249 7.49 -9.16 -7.97
C ASP A 249 7.75 -7.77 -7.38
N LEU A 250 7.81 -7.67 -6.04
CA LEU A 250 8.13 -6.42 -5.35
C LEU A 250 9.55 -5.94 -5.64
N VAL A 251 10.53 -6.86 -5.67
CA VAL A 251 11.92 -6.55 -6.02
C VAL A 251 12.03 -6.02 -7.45
N GLU A 252 11.30 -6.58 -8.40
CA GLU A 252 11.30 -6.08 -9.79
C GLU A 252 10.75 -4.65 -9.88
N LYS A 253 9.64 -4.36 -9.20
CA LYS A 253 9.10 -3.00 -9.10
C LYS A 253 10.11 -2.02 -8.49
N VAL A 254 10.81 -2.44 -7.44
CA VAL A 254 11.85 -1.64 -6.76
C VAL A 254 13.05 -1.39 -7.69
N LYS A 255 13.48 -2.39 -8.45
CA LYS A 255 14.55 -2.25 -9.45
C LYS A 255 14.16 -1.30 -10.58
N ALA A 256 12.93 -1.41 -11.09
CA ALA A 256 12.43 -0.47 -12.11
C ALA A 256 12.46 0.99 -11.62
N TYR A 257 12.11 1.23 -10.35
CA TYR A 257 12.28 2.53 -9.73
C TYR A 257 13.76 2.93 -9.61
N ARG A 258 14.62 2.06 -9.06
CA ARG A 258 16.07 2.30 -8.94
C ARG A 258 16.69 2.71 -10.28
N ASP A 259 16.41 1.95 -11.33
CA ASP A 259 16.98 2.15 -12.66
C ASP A 259 16.45 3.43 -13.32
N SER A 260 15.28 3.93 -12.89
CA SER A 260 14.75 5.23 -13.36
C SER A 260 15.39 6.44 -12.66
N VAL A 261 16.03 6.24 -11.50
CA VAL A 261 16.57 7.34 -10.68
C VAL A 261 18.08 7.38 -10.62
N LEU A 262 18.79 6.32 -11.00
CA LEU A 262 20.25 6.25 -11.08
C LEU A 262 20.74 6.56 -12.49
N GLU A 263 21.79 7.36 -12.59
CA GLU A 263 22.51 7.55 -13.86
C GLU A 263 23.46 6.35 -14.14
N PRO A 264 23.86 6.13 -15.40
CA PRO A 264 24.81 5.06 -15.73
C PRO A 264 26.10 5.15 -14.91
N GLY A 265 26.39 4.10 -14.13
CA GLY A 265 27.57 4.01 -13.26
C GLY A 265 27.35 4.52 -11.83
N GLU A 266 26.19 5.11 -11.52
CA GLU A 266 25.81 5.41 -10.13
C GLU A 266 25.35 4.14 -9.41
N THR A 267 25.74 4.00 -8.14
CA THR A 267 25.27 2.93 -7.25
C THR A 267 24.19 3.43 -6.28
N SER A 268 24.27 4.70 -5.89
CA SER A 268 23.32 5.34 -4.98
C SER A 268 23.29 6.85 -5.16
N ASN A 269 22.17 7.47 -4.75
CA ASN A 269 21.97 8.91 -4.69
C ASN A 269 20.91 9.27 -3.63
N THR A 270 20.39 10.50 -3.66
CA THR A 270 19.37 10.98 -2.70
C THR A 270 18.02 10.26 -2.83
N SER A 271 17.70 9.74 -4.02
CA SER A 271 16.45 9.04 -4.34
C SER A 271 16.55 7.52 -4.17
N TRP A 272 17.78 6.98 -4.20
CA TRP A 272 18.10 5.57 -3.97
C TRP A 272 19.34 5.45 -3.07
N SER A 273 19.11 5.22 -1.77
CA SER A 273 20.18 5.33 -0.76
C SER A 273 21.05 4.07 -0.67
N ASN A 274 22.26 4.21 -0.10
CA ASN A 274 23.10 3.04 0.26
C ASN A 274 22.37 2.04 1.17
N HIS A 275 21.45 2.51 2.02
CA HIS A 275 20.64 1.62 2.85
C HIS A 275 19.69 0.77 2.00
N SER A 276 19.08 1.36 0.97
CA SER A 276 18.22 0.67 0.01
C SER A 276 19.00 -0.37 -0.81
N VAL A 277 20.25 -0.05 -1.20
CA VAL A 277 21.17 -1.00 -1.84
C VAL A 277 21.38 -2.24 -0.98
N ILE A 278 21.78 -2.06 0.28
CA ILE A 278 22.07 -3.16 1.22
C ILE A 278 20.84 -4.04 1.45
N ILE A 279 19.65 -3.44 1.62
CA ILE A 279 18.43 -4.22 1.80
C ILE A 279 18.12 -5.02 0.52
N LEU A 280 18.19 -4.38 -0.65
CA LEU A 280 17.92 -5.05 -1.93
C LEU A 280 18.85 -6.25 -2.13
N GLU A 281 20.15 -6.08 -1.96
CA GLU A 281 21.14 -7.17 -2.04
C GLU A 281 20.82 -8.29 -1.04
N GLY A 282 20.42 -7.94 0.19
CA GLY A 282 20.03 -8.91 1.21
C GLY A 282 18.78 -9.70 0.87
N VAL A 283 17.79 -9.06 0.23
CA VAL A 283 16.57 -9.75 -0.26
C VAL A 283 16.92 -10.65 -1.44
N GLU A 284 17.68 -10.14 -2.41
CA GLU A 284 18.09 -10.92 -3.60
C GLU A 284 18.93 -12.15 -3.24
N ALA A 285 19.79 -12.06 -2.23
CA ALA A 285 20.58 -13.19 -1.75
C ALA A 285 19.73 -14.29 -1.10
N LYS A 286 18.56 -13.92 -0.56
CA LYS A 286 17.60 -14.86 0.06
C LYS A 286 16.57 -15.39 -0.93
N LEU A 287 16.30 -14.65 -2.00
CA LEU A 287 15.41 -15.10 -3.05
C LEU A 287 15.98 -16.41 -3.65
N PRO A 288 15.14 -17.44 -3.82
CA PRO A 288 15.54 -18.60 -4.59
C PRO A 288 16.03 -18.12 -5.95
N GLN A 289 17.28 -18.48 -6.27
CA GLN A 289 17.90 -18.11 -7.53
C GLN A 289 16.96 -18.52 -8.68
N PRO A 290 16.66 -17.62 -9.63
CA PRO A 290 16.02 -18.03 -10.86
C PRO A 290 16.83 -19.18 -11.42
N ILE A 291 16.17 -20.28 -11.73
CA ILE A 291 16.86 -21.48 -12.16
C ILE A 291 17.43 -21.16 -13.53
N VAL A 292 18.75 -20.93 -13.58
CA VAL A 292 19.46 -20.67 -14.82
C VAL A 292 19.54 -21.99 -15.57
N VAL A 293 18.57 -22.20 -16.43
CA VAL A 293 18.52 -23.37 -17.29
C VAL A 293 19.29 -23.11 -18.59
N PRO A 294 20.21 -24.01 -18.99
CA PRO A 294 20.91 -23.87 -20.26
C PRO A 294 19.93 -23.98 -21.42
N THR A 295 19.74 -22.90 -22.19
CA THR A 295 18.75 -22.88 -23.27
C THR A 295 19.30 -23.31 -24.63
N GLU A 296 20.60 -23.55 -24.74
CA GLU A 296 21.23 -24.09 -25.95
C GLU A 296 20.89 -25.58 -26.14
N THR A 297 20.74 -26.01 -27.39
CA THR A 297 20.29 -27.37 -27.72
C THR A 297 21.29 -28.46 -27.35
N THR A 298 22.57 -28.12 -27.21
CA THR A 298 23.66 -29.06 -26.88
C THR A 298 23.93 -29.16 -25.38
N ASP A 299 23.44 -28.21 -24.59
CA ASP A 299 23.69 -28.20 -23.15
C ASP A 299 22.83 -29.24 -22.43
N PRO A 300 23.38 -29.89 -21.38
CA PRO A 300 22.65 -30.89 -20.62
C PRO A 300 21.37 -30.32 -20.01
N LEU A 301 20.39 -31.18 -19.83
CA LEU A 301 19.16 -30.86 -19.13
C LEU A 301 19.48 -30.61 -17.65
N VAL A 302 19.18 -29.40 -17.17
CA VAL A 302 19.33 -29.02 -15.76
C VAL A 302 17.94 -28.96 -15.15
N SER A 303 17.76 -29.67 -14.03
CA SER A 303 16.50 -29.69 -13.30
C SER A 303 16.22 -28.35 -12.63
N GLY A 304 14.97 -27.90 -12.75
CA GLY A 304 14.40 -26.80 -12.00
C GLY A 304 13.74 -27.19 -10.67
N GLY A 305 13.91 -28.41 -10.18
CA GLY A 305 13.40 -28.80 -8.88
C GLY A 305 14.35 -29.66 -8.07
N LEU A 306 13.82 -30.24 -7.00
CA LEU A 306 14.61 -30.96 -5.99
C LEU A 306 15.26 -32.24 -6.52
N VAL A 307 14.62 -32.90 -7.49
CA VAL A 307 15.16 -34.10 -8.13
C VAL A 307 16.09 -33.71 -9.29
N PRO A 308 17.37 -34.09 -9.29
CA PRO A 308 18.28 -33.92 -10.43
C PRO A 308 17.76 -34.58 -11.70
N ALA A 309 18.11 -34.05 -12.88
CA ALA A 309 17.55 -34.52 -14.16
C ALA A 309 17.97 -35.96 -14.48
N GLU A 310 19.16 -36.36 -14.05
CA GLU A 310 19.70 -37.71 -14.15
C GLU A 310 18.89 -38.76 -13.36
N ASP A 311 18.16 -38.33 -12.32
CA ASP A 311 17.41 -39.21 -11.43
C ASP A 311 15.92 -39.31 -11.78
N TRP A 312 15.42 -38.52 -12.74
CA TRP A 312 13.98 -38.43 -13.06
C TRP A 312 13.32 -39.76 -13.45
N PHE A 313 14.09 -40.69 -14.03
CA PHE A 313 13.57 -42.00 -14.44
C PHE A 313 14.14 -43.14 -13.58
N SER A 314 14.76 -42.80 -12.45
CA SER A 314 15.22 -43.77 -11.47
C SER A 314 14.04 -44.34 -10.69
N PRO A 315 14.00 -45.67 -10.45
CA PRO A 315 12.96 -46.28 -9.62
C PRO A 315 13.02 -45.84 -8.14
N ALA A 316 14.08 -45.14 -7.72
CA ALA A 316 14.23 -44.61 -6.38
C ALA A 316 13.64 -43.19 -6.20
N ALA A 317 13.31 -42.49 -7.30
CA ALA A 317 12.79 -41.13 -7.24
C ALA A 317 11.26 -41.14 -7.01
N ASP A 318 10.78 -40.26 -6.13
CA ASP A 318 9.35 -40.07 -5.92
C ASP A 318 8.71 -39.39 -7.14
N GLU A 319 7.67 -40.01 -7.71
CA GLU A 319 7.06 -39.54 -8.95
C GLU A 319 6.50 -38.11 -8.82
N ALA A 320 5.92 -37.75 -7.66
CA ALA A 320 5.36 -36.42 -7.46
C ALA A 320 6.46 -35.35 -7.43
N GLN A 321 7.57 -35.62 -6.73
CA GLN A 321 8.75 -34.75 -6.74
C GLN A 321 9.38 -34.64 -8.13
N VAL A 322 9.42 -35.72 -8.90
CA VAL A 322 9.91 -35.68 -10.29
C VAL A 322 8.99 -34.83 -11.15
N MET A 323 7.67 -34.99 -11.05
CA MET A 323 6.71 -34.19 -11.80
C MET A 323 6.82 -32.70 -11.47
N GLU A 324 6.99 -32.34 -10.19
CA GLU A 324 7.24 -30.96 -9.78
C GLU A 324 8.57 -30.44 -10.35
N SER A 325 9.65 -31.23 -10.28
CA SER A 325 10.93 -30.88 -10.89
C SER A 325 10.82 -30.62 -12.38
N MET A 326 10.13 -31.50 -13.13
CA MET A 326 9.88 -31.30 -14.55
C MET A 326 9.05 -30.04 -14.80
N GLY A 327 7.99 -29.81 -14.02
CA GLY A 327 7.14 -28.61 -14.12
C GLY A 327 7.91 -27.31 -13.92
N ARG A 328 8.72 -27.22 -12.85
CA ARG A 328 9.60 -26.06 -12.61
C ARG A 328 10.68 -25.91 -13.67
N THR A 329 11.14 -27.02 -14.26
CA THR A 329 12.07 -26.98 -15.41
C THR A 329 11.39 -26.40 -16.65
N PHE A 330 10.13 -26.77 -16.94
CA PHE A 330 9.36 -26.12 -18.00
C PHE A 330 9.30 -24.61 -17.77
N ASP A 331 8.87 -24.21 -16.58
CA ASP A 331 8.71 -22.82 -16.20
C ASP A 331 9.98 -21.99 -16.41
N ALA A 332 11.13 -22.50 -15.95
CA ALA A 332 12.41 -21.84 -16.12
C ALA A 332 12.80 -21.64 -17.61
N TYR A 333 12.57 -22.65 -18.46
CA TYR A 333 12.88 -22.52 -19.89
C TYR A 333 11.92 -21.56 -20.59
N VAL A 334 10.62 -21.59 -20.24
CA VAL A 334 9.63 -20.67 -20.80
C VAL A 334 9.89 -19.25 -20.35
N SER A 335 10.18 -19.01 -19.07
CA SER A 335 10.55 -17.69 -18.57
C SER A 335 11.77 -17.13 -19.32
N ALA A 336 12.77 -17.97 -19.63
CA ALA A 336 13.98 -17.54 -20.33
C ALA A 336 13.80 -17.25 -21.83
N ARG A 337 12.87 -17.94 -22.53
CA ARG A 337 12.77 -17.88 -24.01
C ARG A 337 11.37 -17.75 -24.57
N GLY A 338 10.36 -17.55 -23.73
CA GLY A 338 8.96 -17.67 -24.07
C GLY A 338 8.63 -19.06 -24.62
N SER A 339 7.67 -19.12 -25.54
CA SER A 339 7.22 -20.36 -26.17
C SER A 339 8.34 -21.29 -26.72
N PRO A 340 9.39 -20.80 -27.42
CA PRO A 340 10.55 -21.61 -27.81
C PRO A 340 11.21 -22.40 -26.67
N GLY A 341 11.19 -21.86 -25.44
CA GLY A 341 11.69 -22.52 -24.24
C GLY A 341 10.97 -23.84 -23.97
N PHE A 342 9.64 -23.84 -24.06
CA PHE A 342 8.80 -25.02 -23.85
C PHE A 342 9.17 -26.17 -24.80
N TYR A 343 9.40 -25.87 -26.08
CA TYR A 343 9.80 -26.89 -27.06
C TYR A 343 11.21 -27.41 -26.82
N SER A 344 12.14 -26.53 -26.44
CA SER A 344 13.53 -26.91 -26.16
C SER A 344 13.61 -27.89 -25.00
N VAL A 345 12.97 -27.57 -23.88
CA VAL A 345 12.97 -28.43 -22.69
C VAL A 345 12.22 -29.74 -22.94
N LEU A 346 11.11 -29.73 -23.68
CA LEU A 346 10.38 -30.94 -24.06
C LEU A 346 11.27 -31.89 -24.89
N GLY A 347 12.02 -31.33 -25.85
CA GLY A 347 12.99 -32.08 -26.65
C GLY A 347 14.12 -32.67 -25.81
N LYS A 348 14.67 -31.91 -24.86
CA LYS A 348 15.71 -32.37 -23.93
C LYS A 348 15.21 -33.47 -22.99
N MET A 349 14.02 -33.30 -22.41
CA MET A 349 13.35 -34.32 -21.59
C MET A 349 13.16 -35.61 -22.37
N PHE A 350 12.66 -35.52 -23.60
CA PHE A 350 12.50 -36.68 -24.46
C PHE A 350 13.84 -37.34 -24.78
N GLY A 351 14.89 -36.56 -25.03
CA GLY A 351 16.26 -37.07 -25.22
C GLY A 351 16.78 -37.84 -23.99
N ALA A 352 16.49 -37.35 -22.78
CA ALA A 352 16.90 -38.01 -21.53
C ALA A 352 16.25 -39.39 -21.33
N THR A 353 15.09 -39.65 -21.96
CA THR A 353 14.42 -40.96 -21.89
C THR A 353 15.22 -42.11 -22.50
N VAL A 354 16.25 -41.82 -23.31
CA VAL A 354 17.15 -42.83 -23.88
C VAL A 354 17.88 -43.62 -22.79
N HIS A 355 18.07 -43.03 -21.62
CA HIS A 355 18.72 -43.66 -20.47
C HIS A 355 17.73 -44.28 -19.47
N ALA A 356 16.42 -44.19 -19.72
CA ALA A 356 15.40 -44.71 -18.83
C ALA A 356 15.27 -46.25 -18.96
N PRO A 357 15.06 -46.98 -17.84
CA PRO A 357 14.81 -48.42 -17.87
C PRO A 357 13.51 -48.79 -18.61
N ASP A 358 12.46 -47.96 -18.45
CA ASP A 358 11.20 -48.06 -19.17
C ASP A 358 10.92 -46.73 -19.88
N ARG A 359 11.22 -46.70 -21.18
CA ARG A 359 11.09 -45.50 -21.99
C ARG A 359 9.63 -45.09 -22.22
N LYS A 360 8.68 -46.03 -22.25
CA LYS A 360 7.25 -45.73 -22.41
C LYS A 360 6.71 -45.08 -21.14
N ALA A 361 7.05 -45.61 -19.97
CA ALA A 361 6.71 -45.00 -18.69
C ALA A 361 7.34 -43.60 -18.54
N ALA A 362 8.59 -43.43 -18.95
CA ALA A 362 9.27 -42.13 -18.96
C ALA A 362 8.57 -41.10 -19.85
N CYS A 363 8.17 -41.47 -21.08
CA CYS A 363 7.42 -40.59 -21.98
C CYS A 363 6.04 -40.22 -21.40
N ASN A 364 5.35 -41.17 -20.76
CA ASN A 364 4.09 -40.91 -20.06
C ASN A 364 4.26 -39.98 -18.86
N LEU A 365 5.38 -40.05 -18.14
CA LEU A 365 5.70 -39.13 -17.05
C LEU A 365 5.90 -37.70 -17.59
N ILE A 366 6.67 -37.54 -18.66
CA ILE A 366 6.87 -36.24 -19.33
C ILE A 366 5.53 -35.69 -19.83
N TYR A 367 4.69 -36.52 -20.47
CA TYR A 367 3.36 -36.12 -20.92
C TYR A 367 2.52 -35.56 -19.76
N ARG A 368 2.46 -36.27 -18.62
CA ARG A 368 1.70 -35.84 -17.45
C ARG A 368 2.22 -34.52 -16.88
N ALA A 369 3.54 -34.36 -16.76
CA ALA A 369 4.15 -33.13 -16.28
C ALA A 369 3.88 -31.95 -17.24
N ALA A 370 4.09 -32.15 -18.54
CA ALA A 370 3.85 -31.14 -19.56
C ALA A 370 2.36 -30.75 -19.62
N SER A 371 1.44 -31.72 -19.57
CA SER A 371 -0.01 -31.47 -19.53
C SER A 371 -0.41 -30.67 -18.29
N ALA A 372 0.14 -31.01 -17.12
CA ALA A 372 -0.11 -30.25 -15.88
C ALA A 372 0.40 -28.80 -15.99
N TYR A 373 1.59 -28.61 -16.57
CA TYR A 373 2.13 -27.27 -16.84
C TYR A 373 1.29 -26.47 -17.85
N GLN A 374 0.77 -27.11 -18.91
CA GLN A 374 -0.16 -26.48 -19.85
C GLN A 374 -1.48 -26.05 -19.19
N GLN A 375 -1.89 -26.74 -18.12
CA GLN A 375 -3.09 -26.42 -17.32
C GLN A 375 -2.82 -25.40 -16.21
N GLY A 376 -1.63 -24.81 -16.15
CA GLY A 376 -1.26 -23.75 -15.21
C GLY A 376 -0.57 -24.21 -13.94
N LYS A 377 -0.28 -25.51 -13.75
CA LYS A 377 0.52 -25.94 -12.60
C LYS A 377 1.98 -25.53 -12.75
N TRP A 378 2.58 -25.06 -11.65
CA TRP A 378 3.98 -24.66 -11.55
C TRP A 378 4.39 -23.50 -12.46
N ARG A 379 3.42 -22.77 -13.02
CA ARG A 379 3.69 -21.54 -13.75
C ARG A 379 3.97 -20.41 -12.80
N SER A 380 5.04 -19.67 -13.08
CA SER A 380 5.26 -18.37 -12.47
C SER A 380 4.36 -17.30 -13.11
N ALA A 381 4.37 -16.09 -12.54
CA ALA A 381 3.63 -14.95 -13.09
C ALA A 381 4.08 -14.62 -14.52
N GLU A 382 5.38 -14.78 -14.83
CA GLU A 382 5.98 -14.48 -16.12
C GLU A 382 5.54 -15.44 -17.23
N THR A 383 5.11 -16.66 -16.90
CA THR A 383 4.69 -17.68 -17.87
C THR A 383 3.19 -17.97 -17.83
N ALA A 384 2.44 -17.34 -16.91
CA ALA A 384 1.03 -17.59 -16.68
C ALA A 384 0.19 -17.48 -17.96
N ASP A 385 0.46 -16.47 -18.79
CA ASP A 385 -0.31 -16.15 -20.00
C ASP A 385 0.17 -16.89 -21.27
N GLU A 386 1.26 -17.67 -21.20
CA GLU A 386 1.81 -18.37 -22.37
C GLU A 386 0.95 -19.60 -22.75
N ALA A 387 0.31 -19.57 -23.91
CA ALA A 387 -0.56 -20.64 -24.37
C ALA A 387 0.19 -21.70 -25.18
N PHE A 388 0.07 -22.98 -24.79
CA PHE A 388 0.63 -24.11 -25.52
C PHE A 388 -0.49 -25.04 -26.01
N PRO A 389 -0.61 -25.29 -27.32
CA PRO A 389 -1.58 -26.25 -27.84
C PRO A 389 -1.40 -27.65 -27.25
N ALA A 390 -2.49 -28.33 -26.87
CA ALA A 390 -2.44 -29.72 -26.41
C ALA A 390 -1.85 -30.66 -27.48
N SER A 391 -2.01 -30.33 -28.76
CA SER A 391 -1.42 -31.05 -29.89
C SER A 391 0.11 -31.12 -29.83
N THR A 392 0.77 -30.21 -29.10
CA THR A 392 2.23 -30.18 -28.94
C THR A 392 2.77 -31.41 -28.21
N ILE A 393 2.00 -31.98 -27.28
CA ILE A 393 2.43 -33.11 -26.43
C ILE A 393 1.66 -34.40 -26.70
N ALA A 394 0.61 -34.37 -27.52
CA ALA A 394 -0.26 -35.52 -27.80
C ALA A 394 0.50 -36.75 -28.33
N TRP A 395 1.65 -36.54 -28.99
CA TRP A 395 2.49 -37.63 -29.48
C TRP A 395 3.20 -38.41 -28.37
N LEU A 396 3.37 -37.83 -27.16
CA LEU A 396 3.99 -38.51 -26.02
C LEU A 396 3.04 -39.51 -25.34
N GLU A 397 1.74 -39.21 -25.30
CA GLU A 397 0.71 -40.04 -24.64
C GLU A 397 0.61 -41.45 -25.24
N ASN A 398 0.82 -41.54 -26.55
CA ASN A 398 0.77 -42.79 -27.29
C ASN A 398 2.14 -43.16 -27.87
N TRP A 399 3.22 -42.64 -27.28
CA TRP A 399 4.55 -42.92 -27.79
C TRP A 399 4.90 -44.39 -27.55
N GLU A 400 5.37 -45.05 -28.61
CA GLU A 400 5.89 -46.40 -28.56
C GLU A 400 7.32 -46.42 -29.10
N PRO A 401 8.25 -47.16 -28.46
CA PRO A 401 9.57 -47.36 -29.02
C PRO A 401 9.43 -48.03 -30.38
N ALA A 402 10.24 -47.61 -31.36
CA ALA A 402 10.32 -48.32 -32.62
C ALA A 402 10.57 -49.81 -32.35
N PRO A 403 9.88 -50.73 -33.04
CA PRO A 403 10.12 -52.15 -32.88
C PRO A 403 11.61 -52.40 -33.08
N ALA A 404 12.22 -53.20 -32.21
CA ALA A 404 13.62 -53.57 -32.34
C ALA A 404 13.82 -54.17 -33.73
N THR A 405 14.42 -53.42 -34.64
CA THR A 405 14.90 -53.97 -35.89
C THR A 405 16.14 -54.76 -35.52
N ASP A 406 16.02 -56.09 -35.55
CA ASP A 406 17.17 -57.00 -35.54
C ASP A 406 18.04 -56.66 -36.76
N SER A 407 18.99 -55.76 -36.56
CA SER A 407 20.05 -55.45 -37.51
C SER A 407 21.37 -55.53 -36.75
N GLN A 408 22.18 -56.49 -37.20
CA GLN A 408 23.47 -56.95 -36.68
C GLN A 408 24.50 -55.85 -36.42
#